data_AF-A0A7M3DQR7-F1
#
_entry.id   AF-A0A7M3DQR7-F1
#
_cell.length_a   1.000
_cell.length_b   1.000
_cell.length_c   1.000
_cell.angle_alpha   90.00
_cell.angle_beta   90.00
_cell.angle_gamma   90.00
#
_symmetry.space_group_name_H-M   'P 1'
#
loop_
_entity.id
_entity.type
_entity.pdbx_description
1 polymer ?
#
loop_
_entity_poly.entity_id
_entity_poly.type
_entity_poly.pdbx_seq_one_letter_code
_entity_poly.pdbx_strand_id
1 'polypeptide(L)'
;MSDDTYGLRAAAELIGIMPSTLAYIVSVGDVLPERGVPTSTTYEGTVWNDLTKFVFTSPDIERYKLEMDRRNFADFKAEYSDVYTPDEGANPRGLEFGPGWTGILREFCDHMRDYNDIGRSCKLRWGKEKFGALKLFCDYDDSIQRYVEHAKGVAYGRSLGTCQECGAPGRLRYGYMICLTLCDRHAHLAEPLDLEKDGKVLDVTAWTRSQRRRTE
;
A
#
# COMPACT_ATOMS: atom_id res chain seq x y z
N MET A 1 22.23 -25.22 16.76
CA MET A 1 23.11 -24.25 16.08
C MET A 1 22.69 -22.88 16.58
N SER A 2 23.63 -22.03 16.97
CA SER A 2 23.29 -20.64 17.28
C SER A 2 22.89 -20.00 15.97
N ASP A 3 21.63 -19.62 15.79
CA ASP A 3 21.24 -18.81 14.64
C ASP A 3 21.92 -17.46 14.77
N ASP A 4 22.56 -17.01 13.69
CA ASP A 4 23.13 -15.69 13.61
C ASP A 4 22.00 -14.66 13.79
N THR A 5 22.26 -13.65 14.61
CA THR A 5 21.31 -12.58 14.89
C THR A 5 21.84 -11.24 14.42
N TYR A 6 20.97 -10.43 13.83
CA TYR A 6 21.30 -9.14 13.24
C TYR A 6 20.46 -8.03 13.87
N GLY A 7 21.08 -6.88 14.13
CA GLY A 7 20.33 -5.66 14.44
C GLY A 7 19.70 -5.05 13.17
N LEU A 8 18.79 -4.08 13.33
CA LEU A 8 18.04 -3.45 12.23
C LEU A 8 18.90 -3.01 11.03
N ARG A 9 20.05 -2.36 11.26
CA ARG A 9 20.90 -1.87 10.16
C ARG A 9 21.52 -3.01 9.35
N ALA A 10 22.08 -4.01 10.04
CA ALA A 10 22.69 -5.17 9.40
C ALA A 10 21.63 -6.01 8.66
N ALA A 11 20.45 -6.17 9.26
CA ALA A 11 19.34 -6.85 8.60
C ALA A 11 18.88 -6.10 7.34
N ALA A 12 18.71 -4.77 7.41
CA ALA A 12 18.32 -3.96 6.26
C ALA A 12 19.35 -4.03 5.12
N GLU A 13 20.64 -4.04 5.45
CA GLU A 13 21.72 -4.22 4.48
C GLU A 13 21.65 -5.60 3.79
N LEU A 14 21.44 -6.67 4.56
CA LEU A 14 21.28 -8.04 4.02
C LEU A 14 20.04 -8.21 3.13
N ILE A 15 18.99 -7.42 3.38
CA ILE A 15 17.76 -7.40 2.56
C ILE A 15 17.94 -6.48 1.34
N GLY A 16 18.86 -5.51 1.39
CA GLY A 16 19.07 -4.52 0.33
C GLY A 16 18.13 -3.32 0.39
N ILE A 17 17.70 -2.91 1.59
CA ILE A 17 16.75 -1.78 1.79
C ILE A 17 17.26 -0.78 2.83
N MET A 18 16.63 0.39 2.88
CA MET A 18 16.92 1.36 3.94
C MET A 18 16.42 0.86 5.30
N PRO A 19 17.15 1.12 6.41
CA PRO A 19 16.70 0.76 7.75
C PRO A 19 15.33 1.33 8.14
N SER A 20 14.98 2.53 7.65
CA SER A 20 13.67 3.14 7.82
C SER A 20 12.56 2.34 7.13
N THR A 21 12.82 1.79 5.95
CA THR A 21 11.89 0.90 5.24
C THR A 21 11.65 -0.37 6.03
N LEU A 22 12.71 -1.01 6.54
CA LEU A 22 12.56 -2.21 7.37
C LEU A 22 11.76 -1.92 8.65
N ALA A 23 12.08 -0.82 9.33
CA ALA A 23 11.34 -0.38 10.52
C ALA A 23 9.85 -0.12 10.22
N TYR A 24 9.53 0.46 9.05
CA TYR A 24 8.15 0.64 8.62
C TYR A 24 7.44 -0.71 8.45
N ILE A 25 8.05 -1.69 7.77
CA ILE A 25 7.45 -3.02 7.56
C ILE A 25 7.16 -3.71 8.89
N VAL A 26 8.10 -3.65 9.84
CA VAL A 26 7.88 -4.16 11.20
C VAL A 26 6.70 -3.43 11.87
N SER A 27 6.62 -2.11 11.70
CA SER A 27 5.55 -1.29 12.28
C SER A 27 4.18 -1.56 11.65
N VAL A 28 4.10 -1.98 10.39
CA VAL A 28 2.86 -2.47 9.76
C VAL A 28 2.34 -3.70 10.52
N GLY A 29 3.23 -4.55 11.03
CA GLY A 29 2.88 -5.66 11.92
C GLY A 29 2.36 -6.92 11.22
N ASP A 30 2.40 -6.96 9.89
CA ASP A 30 2.02 -8.15 9.09
C ASP A 30 3.12 -9.22 9.10
N VAL A 31 4.38 -8.80 9.18
CA VAL A 31 5.56 -9.65 9.32
C VAL A 31 6.34 -9.14 10.53
N LEU A 32 6.64 -10.03 11.48
CA LEU A 32 7.36 -9.72 12.71
C LEU A 32 8.59 -10.62 12.85
N PRO A 33 9.72 -10.10 13.37
CA PRO A 33 10.90 -10.93 13.64
C PRO A 33 10.60 -11.96 14.74
N GLU A 34 11.24 -13.12 14.71
CA GLU A 34 10.97 -14.23 15.65
C GLU A 34 11.34 -13.89 17.10
N ARG A 35 12.34 -13.02 17.31
CA ARG A 35 12.83 -12.65 18.64
C ARG A 35 12.99 -11.14 18.73
N GLY A 36 12.09 -10.45 19.42
CA GLY A 36 12.34 -9.06 19.82
C GLY A 36 11.29 -8.02 19.45
N VAL A 37 10.01 -8.33 19.60
CA VAL A 37 9.01 -7.27 19.79
C VAL A 37 8.21 -7.57 21.05
N PRO A 38 8.38 -6.80 22.14
CA PRO A 38 7.29 -6.62 23.09
C PRO A 38 6.11 -6.08 22.29
N THR A 39 5.10 -6.92 22.05
CA THR A 39 3.80 -6.54 21.52
C THR A 39 3.09 -5.68 22.56
N SER A 40 3.56 -4.44 22.76
CA SER A 40 2.84 -3.44 23.53
C SER A 40 2.68 -2.19 22.68
N THR A 41 1.85 -2.29 21.64
CA THR A 41 0.89 -1.21 21.40
C THR A 41 -0.08 -1.23 22.57
N THR A 42 0.30 -0.58 23.68
CA THR A 42 -0.67 -0.22 24.69
C THR A 42 -1.12 1.21 24.43
N TYR A 43 -2.41 1.41 24.71
CA TYR A 43 -3.21 2.63 24.57
C TYR A 43 -2.68 3.83 25.41
N GLU A 44 -1.49 3.74 25.99
CA GLU A 44 -0.88 4.75 26.87
C GLU A 44 0.18 5.64 26.17
N GLY A 45 0.22 5.63 24.83
CA GLY A 45 0.66 6.82 24.09
C GLY A 45 2.18 7.07 23.99
N THR A 46 3.04 6.05 24.04
CA THR A 46 4.41 6.20 23.54
C THR A 46 4.93 4.92 22.91
N VAL A 47 4.71 4.76 21.59
CA VAL A 47 5.40 3.75 20.78
C VAL A 47 6.29 4.49 19.79
N TRP A 48 7.46 4.91 20.26
CA TRP A 48 8.62 4.96 19.39
C TRP A 48 9.32 3.62 19.61
N ASN A 49 9.18 2.71 18.64
CA ASN A 49 9.98 1.50 18.64
C ASN A 49 11.43 1.94 18.78
N ASP A 50 12.06 1.60 19.89
CA ASP A 50 13.51 1.73 19.98
C ASP A 50 14.08 0.78 18.92
N LEU A 51 14.35 1.36 17.75
CA LEU A 51 14.79 0.65 16.55
C LEU A 51 16.06 -0.16 16.80
N THR A 52 16.79 0.17 17.86
CA THR A 52 17.98 -0.56 18.30
C THR A 52 17.68 -1.90 18.96
N LYS A 53 16.42 -2.15 19.37
CA LYS A 53 15.97 -3.40 20.01
C LYS A 53 15.51 -4.46 19.02
N PHE A 54 15.32 -4.12 17.75
CA PHE A 54 14.96 -5.12 16.75
C PHE A 54 16.12 -6.06 16.49
N VAL A 55 15.85 -7.35 16.67
CA VAL A 55 16.78 -8.44 16.39
C VAL A 55 16.12 -9.33 15.34
N PHE A 56 16.90 -9.69 14.32
CA PHE A 56 16.47 -10.50 13.19
C PHE A 56 17.33 -11.75 13.11
N THR A 57 16.72 -12.90 12.87
CA THR A 57 17.42 -14.15 12.55
C THR A 57 17.64 -14.29 11.04
N SER A 58 18.48 -15.22 10.58
CA SER A 58 18.60 -15.50 9.14
C SER A 58 17.27 -15.89 8.48
N PRO A 59 16.39 -16.72 9.11
CA PRO A 59 15.02 -16.91 8.63
C PRO A 59 14.20 -15.63 8.52
N ASP A 60 14.35 -14.67 9.44
CA ASP A 60 13.70 -13.36 9.33
C ASP A 60 14.14 -12.66 8.05
N ILE A 61 15.45 -12.61 7.75
CA ILE A 61 15.98 -11.97 6.55
C ILE A 61 15.27 -12.48 5.29
N GLU A 62 15.11 -13.80 5.15
CA GLU A 62 14.43 -14.39 4.00
C GLU A 62 12.93 -14.06 3.97
N ARG A 63 12.24 -14.06 5.13
CA ARG A 63 10.83 -13.63 5.21
C ARG A 63 10.65 -12.16 4.79
N TYR A 64 11.55 -11.27 5.19
CA TYR A 64 11.49 -9.86 4.82
C TYR A 64 11.87 -9.61 3.36
N LYS A 65 12.74 -10.43 2.74
CA LYS A 65 12.97 -10.38 1.28
C LYS A 65 11.68 -10.69 0.50
N LEU A 66 10.95 -11.73 0.91
CA LEU A 66 9.65 -12.06 0.30
C LEU A 66 8.61 -10.94 0.48
N GLU A 67 8.55 -10.32 1.67
CA GLU A 67 7.68 -9.17 1.89
C GLU A 67 8.11 -7.94 1.06
N MET A 68 9.41 -7.77 0.80
CA MET A 68 9.90 -6.75 -0.11
C MET A 68 9.50 -7.04 -1.55
N ASP A 69 9.54 -8.27 -2.03
CA ASP A 69 9.04 -8.63 -3.36
C ASP A 69 7.55 -8.31 -3.51
N ARG A 70 6.76 -8.61 -2.47
CA ARG A 70 5.33 -8.24 -2.41
C ARG A 70 5.15 -6.73 -2.50
N ARG A 71 5.88 -5.95 -1.70
CA ARG A 71 5.82 -4.47 -1.68
C ARG A 71 6.38 -3.81 -2.93
N ASN A 72 7.31 -4.48 -3.61
CA ASN A 72 7.86 -4.06 -4.89
C ASN A 72 6.98 -4.49 -6.08
N PHE A 73 5.86 -5.15 -5.83
CA PHE A 73 4.93 -5.64 -6.84
C PHE A 73 5.61 -6.57 -7.86
N ALA A 74 6.55 -7.41 -7.42
CA ALA A 74 7.37 -8.24 -8.32
C ALA A 74 6.50 -9.12 -9.25
N ASP A 75 5.58 -9.89 -8.68
CA ASP A 75 4.67 -10.76 -9.43
C ASP A 75 3.78 -9.97 -10.40
N PHE A 76 3.26 -8.83 -9.95
CA PHE A 76 2.44 -7.96 -10.80
C PHE A 76 3.24 -7.42 -11.99
N LYS A 77 4.47 -6.96 -11.76
CA LYS A 77 5.34 -6.43 -12.82
C LYS A 77 5.69 -7.50 -13.85
N ALA A 78 5.89 -8.74 -13.40
CA ALA A 78 6.13 -9.87 -14.29
C ALA A 78 4.88 -10.22 -15.10
N GLU A 79 3.71 -10.28 -14.45
CA GLU A 79 2.46 -10.69 -15.09
C GLU A 79 1.88 -9.64 -16.04
N TYR A 80 2.03 -8.35 -15.75
CA TYR A 80 1.45 -7.25 -16.53
C TYR A 80 2.49 -6.49 -17.34
N SER A 81 3.64 -7.09 -17.68
CA SER A 81 4.72 -6.42 -18.44
C SER A 81 4.30 -5.94 -19.83
N ASP A 82 3.22 -6.48 -20.38
CA ASP A 82 2.62 -6.08 -21.66
C ASP A 82 1.89 -4.72 -21.57
N VAL A 83 1.33 -4.38 -20.41
CA VAL A 83 0.56 -3.14 -20.19
C VAL A 83 1.14 -2.20 -19.15
N TYR A 84 2.09 -2.65 -18.33
CA TYR A 84 2.86 -1.83 -17.41
C TYR A 84 4.24 -1.51 -17.99
N THR A 85 4.50 -0.23 -18.23
CA THR A 85 5.81 0.25 -18.69
C THR A 85 6.26 1.39 -17.77
N PRO A 86 7.18 1.13 -16.81
CA PRO A 86 7.61 2.15 -15.87
C PRO A 86 8.28 3.34 -16.56
N ASP A 87 8.33 4.48 -15.87
CA ASP A 87 9.11 5.62 -16.34
C ASP A 87 10.61 5.34 -16.30
N GLU A 88 11.31 5.72 -17.37
CA GLU A 88 12.76 5.59 -17.51
C GLU A 88 13.44 6.97 -17.34
N GLY A 89 14.73 6.96 -17.02
CA GLY A 89 15.56 8.18 -16.96
C GLY A 89 16.05 8.54 -15.56
N ALA A 90 16.41 9.81 -15.35
CA ALA A 90 17.12 10.27 -14.15
C ALA A 90 16.29 10.22 -12.85
N ASN A 91 14.96 10.22 -12.96
CA ASN A 91 14.03 10.15 -11.82
C ASN A 91 12.87 9.20 -12.15
N PRO A 92 13.13 7.89 -12.27
CA PRO A 92 12.12 6.93 -12.66
C PRO A 92 11.04 6.86 -11.57
N ARG A 93 9.77 6.91 -11.98
CA ARG A 93 8.63 6.73 -11.08
C ARG A 93 8.11 5.30 -11.18
N GLY A 94 7.69 4.77 -10.04
CA GLY A 94 7.18 3.42 -9.93
C GLY A 94 5.80 3.37 -9.29
N LEU A 95 5.48 2.19 -8.75
CA LEU A 95 4.29 1.98 -7.94
C LEU A 95 4.61 2.35 -6.49
N GLU A 96 4.19 3.54 -6.07
CA GLU A 96 4.49 4.18 -4.79
C GLU A 96 3.26 4.14 -3.87
N PHE A 97 2.75 2.95 -3.59
CA PHE A 97 1.61 2.72 -2.71
C PHE A 97 1.71 1.34 -2.05
N GLY A 98 0.89 1.11 -1.02
CA GLY A 98 0.92 -0.15 -0.29
C GLY A 98 0.41 -1.36 -1.11
N PRO A 99 0.90 -2.58 -0.83
CA PRO A 99 0.60 -3.78 -1.60
C PRO A 99 -0.86 -4.26 -1.49
N GLY A 100 -1.62 -3.78 -0.52
CA GLY A 100 -3.04 -4.08 -0.35
C GLY A 100 -3.91 -3.62 -1.52
N TRP A 101 -3.44 -2.69 -2.34
CA TRP A 101 -4.14 -2.25 -3.56
C TRP A 101 -3.77 -3.02 -4.82
N THR A 102 -2.93 -4.06 -4.73
CA THR A 102 -2.53 -4.88 -5.90
C THR A 102 -3.72 -5.46 -6.66
N GLY A 103 -4.77 -5.91 -5.96
CA GLY A 103 -5.99 -6.40 -6.61
C GLY A 103 -6.70 -5.34 -7.44
N ILE A 104 -6.78 -4.11 -6.94
CA ILE A 104 -7.35 -2.96 -7.68
C ILE A 104 -6.50 -2.64 -8.91
N LEU A 105 -5.17 -2.71 -8.76
CA LEU A 105 -4.23 -2.46 -9.86
C LEU A 105 -4.36 -3.50 -10.99
N ARG A 106 -4.48 -4.78 -10.63
CA ARG A 106 -4.69 -5.90 -11.58
C ARG A 106 -5.94 -5.70 -12.42
N GLU A 107 -7.08 -5.49 -11.77
CA GLU A 107 -8.35 -5.24 -12.47
C GLU A 107 -8.30 -3.99 -13.36
N PHE A 108 -7.56 -2.95 -12.94
CA PHE A 108 -7.34 -1.78 -13.79
C PHE A 108 -6.52 -2.11 -15.04
N CYS A 109 -5.47 -2.91 -14.91
CA CYS A 109 -4.63 -3.33 -16.03
C CYS A 109 -5.32 -4.35 -16.94
N ASP A 110 -6.24 -5.17 -16.43
CA ASP A 110 -7.09 -6.02 -17.27
C ASP A 110 -7.96 -5.18 -18.20
N HIS A 111 -8.56 -4.08 -17.72
CA HIS A 111 -9.26 -3.15 -18.62
C HIS A 111 -8.34 -2.52 -19.68
N MET A 112 -7.05 -2.30 -19.37
CA MET A 112 -6.09 -1.81 -20.36
C MET A 112 -5.82 -2.84 -21.46
N ARG A 113 -5.73 -4.13 -21.10
CA ARG A 113 -5.62 -5.23 -22.06
C ARG A 113 -6.84 -5.27 -22.98
N ASP A 114 -8.05 -5.13 -22.43
CA ASP A 114 -9.28 -5.09 -23.23
C ASP A 114 -9.23 -3.95 -24.27
N TYR A 115 -8.68 -2.79 -23.93
CA TYR A 115 -8.51 -1.68 -24.89
C TYR A 115 -7.42 -1.99 -25.94
N ASN A 116 -6.31 -2.59 -25.53
CA ASN A 116 -5.24 -3.01 -26.43
C ASN A 116 -5.72 -4.06 -27.45
N ASP A 117 -6.57 -5.00 -27.03
CA ASP A 117 -7.11 -6.06 -27.87
C ASP A 117 -8.02 -5.54 -28.99
N ILE A 118 -8.68 -4.39 -28.78
CA ILE A 118 -9.47 -3.70 -29.82
C ILE A 118 -8.63 -2.70 -30.63
N GLY A 119 -7.30 -2.76 -30.54
CA GLY A 119 -6.36 -1.95 -31.30
C GLY A 119 -6.18 -0.52 -30.81
N ARG A 120 -6.43 -0.26 -29.52
CA ARG A 120 -6.19 1.06 -28.89
C ARG A 120 -4.97 0.98 -27.99
N SER A 121 -4.05 1.92 -28.08
CA SER A 121 -2.88 1.94 -27.20
C SER A 121 -3.26 2.43 -25.80
N CYS A 122 -2.97 1.63 -24.78
CA CYS A 122 -3.10 2.01 -23.37
C CYS A 122 -2.02 1.32 -22.52
N LYS A 123 -1.27 2.11 -21.73
CA LYS A 123 -0.21 1.62 -20.85
C LYS A 123 -0.22 2.31 -19.50
N LEU A 124 -0.14 1.52 -18.42
CA LEU A 124 0.15 2.03 -17.08
C LEU A 124 1.63 2.42 -17.00
N ARG A 125 1.90 3.63 -16.51
CA ARG A 125 3.26 4.17 -16.33
C ARG A 125 3.72 4.06 -14.90
N TRP A 126 2.95 4.62 -13.98
CA TRP A 126 3.27 4.64 -12.56
C TRP A 126 2.02 4.93 -11.74
N GLY A 127 2.12 4.83 -10.42
CA GLY A 127 1.01 5.15 -9.54
C GLY A 127 1.51 5.49 -8.16
N LYS A 128 0.72 6.24 -7.40
CA LYS A 128 1.06 6.60 -6.03
C LYS A 128 -0.14 6.69 -5.12
N GLU A 129 0.13 6.59 -3.83
CA GLU A 129 -0.81 7.02 -2.80
C GLU A 129 -0.87 8.56 -2.77
N LYS A 130 -2.08 9.11 -2.64
CA LYS A 130 -2.30 10.52 -2.37
C LYS A 130 -3.57 10.74 -1.55
N PHE A 131 -3.40 11.17 -0.30
CA PHE A 131 -4.47 11.43 0.66
C PHE A 131 -5.39 10.22 0.89
N GLY A 132 -4.77 9.07 1.15
CA GLY A 132 -5.39 7.78 1.40
C GLY A 132 -6.00 7.12 0.17
N ALA A 133 -5.69 7.59 -1.05
CA ALA A 133 -6.27 7.08 -2.27
C ALA A 133 -5.23 6.80 -3.36
N LEU A 134 -5.53 5.82 -4.21
CA LEU A 134 -4.70 5.43 -5.34
C LEU A 134 -4.85 6.42 -6.49
N LYS A 135 -3.73 6.95 -6.98
CA LYS A 135 -3.65 7.73 -8.22
C LYS A 135 -2.79 6.98 -9.24
N LEU A 136 -3.37 6.70 -10.39
CA LEU A 136 -2.71 6.02 -11.50
C LEU A 136 -2.41 6.99 -12.65
N PHE A 137 -1.27 6.79 -13.29
CA PHE A 137 -0.78 7.58 -14.40
C PHE A 137 -0.48 6.65 -15.56
N CYS A 138 -1.00 6.99 -16.74
CA CYS A 138 -1.05 6.11 -17.89
C CYS A 138 -0.95 6.92 -19.17
N ASP A 139 -0.37 6.30 -20.19
CA ASP A 139 -0.39 6.78 -21.56
C ASP A 139 -1.54 6.08 -22.30
N TYR A 140 -2.30 6.81 -23.10
CA TYR A 140 -3.41 6.25 -23.86
C TYR A 140 -3.75 7.08 -25.09
N ASP A 141 -4.42 6.45 -26.05
CA ASP A 141 -5.01 7.15 -27.19
C ASP A 141 -6.17 8.05 -26.74
N ASP A 142 -6.25 9.28 -27.27
CA ASP A 142 -7.32 10.25 -26.94
C ASP A 142 -8.72 9.66 -27.18
N SER A 143 -8.87 8.76 -28.15
CA SER A 143 -10.14 8.10 -28.47
C SER A 143 -10.73 7.26 -27.32
N ILE A 144 -9.90 6.80 -26.37
CA ILE A 144 -10.32 6.04 -25.20
C ILE A 144 -10.24 6.82 -23.89
N GLN A 145 -9.88 8.11 -23.93
CA GLN A 145 -9.67 8.95 -22.75
C GLN A 145 -10.81 8.82 -21.72
N ARG A 146 -12.06 8.93 -22.16
CA ARG A 146 -13.23 8.83 -21.27
C ARG A 146 -13.30 7.50 -20.52
N TYR A 147 -12.95 6.40 -21.19
CA TYR A 147 -13.00 5.06 -20.61
C TYR A 147 -11.85 4.83 -19.63
N VAL A 148 -10.65 5.31 -19.96
CA VAL A 148 -9.49 5.23 -19.07
C VAL A 148 -9.68 6.09 -17.82
N GLU A 149 -10.17 7.33 -17.97
CA GLU A 149 -10.46 8.20 -16.81
C GLU A 149 -11.59 7.63 -15.93
N HIS A 150 -12.59 6.97 -16.53
CA HIS A 150 -13.60 6.23 -15.76
C HIS A 150 -12.97 5.07 -14.97
N ALA A 151 -12.14 4.24 -15.61
CA ALA A 151 -11.44 3.14 -14.94
C ALA A 151 -10.54 3.63 -13.79
N LYS A 152 -9.83 4.76 -14.00
CA LYS A 152 -9.05 5.44 -12.94
C LYS A 152 -9.95 5.91 -11.80
N GLY A 153 -11.12 6.46 -12.12
CA GLY A 153 -12.13 6.86 -11.12
C GLY A 153 -12.64 5.68 -10.29
N VAL A 154 -12.89 4.52 -10.92
CA VAL A 154 -13.27 3.29 -10.23
C VAL A 154 -12.14 2.81 -9.31
N ALA A 155 -10.90 2.76 -9.80
CA ALA A 155 -9.73 2.36 -9.00
C ALA A 155 -9.53 3.31 -7.79
N TYR A 156 -9.62 4.63 -8.02
CA TYR A 156 -9.57 5.64 -6.97
C TYR A 156 -10.68 5.43 -5.93
N GLY A 157 -11.93 5.28 -6.37
CA GLY A 157 -13.07 5.07 -5.48
C GLY A 157 -12.95 3.80 -4.64
N ARG A 158 -12.47 2.69 -5.24
CA ARG A 158 -12.23 1.44 -4.51
C ARG A 158 -11.10 1.56 -3.50
N SER A 159 -10.03 2.27 -3.83
CA SER A 159 -8.89 2.44 -2.92
C SER A 159 -9.27 3.14 -1.60
N LEU A 160 -10.27 4.03 -1.63
CA LEU A 160 -10.80 4.74 -0.43
C LEU A 160 -11.56 3.83 0.55
N GLY A 161 -11.90 2.60 0.14
CA GLY A 161 -12.57 1.60 0.98
C GLY A 161 -11.73 0.35 1.23
N THR A 162 -10.46 0.36 0.81
CA THR A 162 -9.57 -0.80 0.85
C THR A 162 -8.29 -0.44 1.59
N CYS A 163 -7.92 -1.22 2.59
CA CYS A 163 -6.67 -1.03 3.33
C CYS A 163 -5.47 -1.10 2.37
N GLN A 164 -4.64 -0.06 2.35
CA GLN A 164 -3.47 -0.04 1.47
C GLN A 164 -2.41 -1.09 1.82
N GLU A 165 -2.37 -1.60 3.05
CA GLU A 165 -1.33 -2.55 3.47
C GLU A 165 -1.71 -4.02 3.18
N CYS A 166 -2.95 -4.42 3.46
CA CYS A 166 -3.40 -5.82 3.32
C CYS A 166 -4.57 -6.04 2.36
N GLY A 167 -5.23 -5.00 1.85
CA GLY A 167 -6.37 -5.16 0.94
C GLY A 167 -7.71 -5.52 1.61
N ALA A 168 -7.76 -5.66 2.94
CA ALA A 168 -9.01 -5.82 3.67
C ALA A 168 -9.87 -4.55 3.60
N PRO A 169 -11.20 -4.62 3.86
CA PRO A 169 -12.04 -3.42 3.95
C PRO A 169 -11.43 -2.38 4.91
N GLY A 170 -11.26 -1.16 4.40
CA GLY A 170 -10.59 -0.06 5.09
C GLY A 170 -11.47 1.18 5.18
N ARG A 171 -11.01 2.14 5.97
CA ARG A 171 -11.61 3.47 6.10
C ARG A 171 -10.52 4.51 5.98
N LEU A 172 -10.87 5.68 5.46
CA LEU A 172 -9.95 6.79 5.38
C LEU A 172 -9.70 7.34 6.80
N ARG A 173 -8.45 7.26 7.25
CA ARG A 173 -7.98 7.76 8.54
C ARG A 173 -7.13 8.99 8.28
N TYR A 174 -7.57 10.12 8.84
CA TYR A 174 -6.86 11.39 8.78
C TYR A 174 -6.38 11.67 10.20
N GLY A 175 -5.08 11.55 10.40
CA GLY A 175 -4.36 11.89 11.64
C GLY A 175 -3.44 13.09 11.40
N TYR A 176 -2.65 13.45 12.40
CA TYR A 176 -1.75 14.59 12.31
C TYR A 176 -0.74 14.41 11.18
N MET A 177 -0.88 15.21 10.11
CA MET A 177 -0.05 15.18 8.90
C MET A 177 -0.04 13.84 8.15
N ILE A 178 -0.96 12.92 8.46
CA ILE A 178 -1.06 11.59 7.84
C ILE A 178 -2.48 11.32 7.38
N CYS A 179 -2.64 10.82 6.16
CA CYS A 179 -3.95 10.49 5.60
C CYS A 179 -3.84 9.19 4.81
N LEU A 180 -4.39 8.11 5.35
CA LEU A 180 -4.24 6.76 4.82
C LEU A 180 -5.57 6.00 4.88
N THR A 181 -5.86 5.16 3.88
CA THR A 181 -6.99 4.22 3.98
C THR A 181 -6.52 2.90 4.57
N LEU A 182 -7.02 2.58 5.77
CA LEU A 182 -6.53 1.48 6.61
C LEU A 182 -7.68 0.72 7.25
N CYS A 183 -7.54 -0.60 7.38
CA CYS A 183 -8.43 -1.42 8.20
C CYS A 183 -8.18 -1.18 9.70
N ASP A 184 -9.01 -1.74 10.57
CA ASP A 184 -8.86 -1.57 12.03
C ASP A 184 -7.54 -2.17 12.55
N ARG A 185 -7.07 -3.27 11.95
CA ARG A 185 -5.79 -3.90 12.29
C ARG A 185 -4.58 -3.01 12.00
N HIS A 186 -4.69 -2.12 11.02
CA HIS A 186 -3.61 -1.21 10.62
C HIS A 186 -3.88 0.23 11.03
N ALA A 187 -4.91 0.48 11.83
CA ALA A 187 -5.31 1.82 12.24
C ALA A 187 -4.17 2.61 12.90
N HIS A 188 -3.34 1.91 13.67
CA HIS A 188 -2.23 2.46 14.43
C HIS A 188 -1.20 3.21 13.56
N LEU A 189 -1.13 2.91 12.25
CA LEU A 189 -0.23 3.60 11.32
C LEU A 189 -0.62 5.06 11.08
N ALA A 190 -1.87 5.44 11.37
CA ALA A 190 -2.36 6.81 11.27
C ALA A 190 -2.73 7.41 12.63
N GLU A 191 -2.52 6.68 13.72
CA GLU A 191 -2.84 7.11 15.09
C GLU A 191 -1.63 7.75 15.80
N PRO A 192 -1.85 8.52 16.89
CA PRO A 192 -3.16 8.90 17.44
C PRO A 192 -3.91 9.87 16.52
N LEU A 193 -5.24 9.75 16.51
CA LEU A 193 -6.11 10.70 15.83
C LEU A 193 -6.49 11.81 16.83
N ASP A 194 -6.16 13.06 16.52
CA ASP A 194 -6.71 14.20 17.23
C ASP A 194 -8.07 14.52 16.61
N LEU A 195 -9.17 14.06 17.22
CA LEU A 195 -10.52 14.26 16.64
C LEU A 195 -10.93 15.74 16.53
N GLU A 196 -10.26 16.65 17.25
CA GLU A 196 -10.50 18.08 17.15
C GLU A 196 -9.73 18.71 15.98
N LYS A 197 -8.53 18.22 15.66
CA LYS A 197 -7.66 18.78 14.60
C LYS A 197 -7.66 18.00 13.29
N ASP A 198 -7.71 16.67 13.38
CA ASP A 198 -7.50 15.72 12.28
C ASP A 198 -8.84 15.25 11.65
N GLY A 199 -9.98 15.74 12.14
CA GLY A 199 -11.28 15.41 11.57
C GLY A 199 -11.73 13.98 11.84
N LYS A 200 -12.78 13.54 11.15
CA LYS A 200 -13.44 12.24 11.38
C LYS A 200 -12.91 11.17 10.42
N VAL A 201 -12.83 9.93 10.88
CA VAL A 201 -12.68 8.76 9.98
C VAL A 201 -13.80 8.81 8.94
N LEU A 202 -13.43 9.04 7.68
CA LEU A 202 -14.41 9.25 6.61
C LEU A 202 -14.91 7.89 6.10
N ASP A 203 -16.23 7.73 6.17
CA ASP A 203 -16.93 6.57 5.65
C ASP A 203 -17.51 6.89 4.28
N VAL A 204 -16.71 6.64 3.24
CA VAL A 204 -17.06 6.96 1.84
C VAL A 204 -18.28 6.19 1.32
N THR A 205 -18.75 5.18 2.06
CA THR A 205 -19.94 4.37 1.71
C THR A 205 -21.18 4.70 2.52
N ALA A 206 -21.08 5.63 3.48
CA ALA A 206 -22.18 5.96 4.39
C ALA A 206 -23.44 6.41 3.63
N TRP A 207 -23.26 7.19 2.56
CA TRP A 207 -24.37 7.64 1.71
C TRP A 207 -25.07 6.49 1.00
N THR A 208 -24.32 5.60 0.33
CA THR A 208 -24.88 4.43 -0.38
C THR A 208 -25.66 3.50 0.55
N ARG A 209 -25.18 3.28 1.78
CA ARG A 209 -25.91 2.51 2.80
C ARG A 209 -27.19 3.21 3.26
N SER A 210 -27.18 4.54 3.37
CA SER A 210 -28.38 5.30 3.73
C SER A 210 -29.46 5.24 2.65
N GLN A 211 -29.07 5.17 1.37
CA GLN A 211 -30.01 5.02 0.26
C GLN A 211 -30.64 3.63 0.24
N ARG A 212 -29.87 2.56 0.42
CA ARG A 212 -30.41 1.18 0.46
C ARG A 212 -31.48 1.01 1.55
N ARG A 213 -31.24 1.56 2.75
CA ARG A 213 -32.22 1.55 3.85
C ARG A 213 -33.50 2.35 3.59
N ARG A 214 -33.50 3.26 2.61
CA ARG A 214 -34.69 4.05 2.22
C ARG A 214 -35.52 3.36 1.14
N THR A 215 -34.95 2.38 0.46
CA THR A 215 -35.60 1.60 -0.60
C THR A 215 -36.07 0.23 -0.13
N GLU A 216 -35.77 -0.14 1.12
CA GLU A 216 -36.29 -1.29 1.87
C GLU A 216 -37.46 -0.84 2.76
#